data_AF-E4YWB9-F1
#
_entry.id   AF-E4YWB9-F1
#
_cell.length_a   1.000
_cell.length_b   1.000
_cell.length_c   1.000
_cell.angle_alpha   90.00
_cell.angle_beta   90.00
_cell.angle_gamma   90.00
#
_symmetry.space_group_name_H-M   'P 1'
#
loop_
_entity.id
_entity.type
_entity.pdbx_description
1 polymer ?
#
loop_
_entity_poly.entity_id
_entity_poly.type
_entity_poly.pdbx_seq_one_letter_code
_entity_poly.pdbx_strand_id
1 'polypeptide(L)'
;MFGKRRRESLCASNIATEENKMTTVLRVRPTSGIDHYDDSYLRIDQQDSEVTLIPPEYRPGAPAEKFKFDQVLGPEVKQPEVFKETVSNLVKAAFKGQNACLFAYGASGSGKTHTMMGKPSDPGVIPRTLEFLFKSIDGQIDENDRLIASGCSSIKEGTGSELRDLEKARLEVRQLAKGTSKKGPRRSLTAVPDEPFQHSDGVDFEIDESSSYVIFASFYELYNEKVYDLLVPVPKDKKRVGLSVKMDHRGAYVHKLRQIRINSPNDALTLLKAGRQGLTTGTTRLNADSSRSHCLFTLRIAKKVNKNAFQVSNLAFCDLAGTERGKKLGKVDSKLLSESKTINKSLMQLRLVISDLQGLQKDGNKVVSFRNSKLTQLMEPYLVGHSTTCIMIAVSSDPDNYDDTQRSLDFASTAKQIQMGIDRHGRIMKSSSKMNLSRVPSPEEEIEETVHEPETMSDPYGVGTDFSDWTKQDVIDDLVYYMQGHKNLNEGIQRMKVEWQKDEQEWNEYKVSYEERISDLKICLHNARATGTNDLIDAEERHSKKVKKLLSVIEDLKNKDNAGDSSKVDELITENEAFCKKIACARNASPALQRTIRGAE
;
A
#
# COMPACT_ATOMS: atom_id res chain seq x y z
N MET A 1 26.40 -54.13 -7.66
CA MET A 1 25.15 -53.72 -8.33
C MET A 1 24.15 -53.17 -7.32
N PHE A 2 24.29 -51.91 -6.90
CA PHE A 2 23.26 -51.22 -6.12
C PHE A 2 22.45 -50.36 -7.09
N GLY A 3 21.25 -50.86 -7.43
CA GLY A 3 20.34 -50.18 -8.34
C GLY A 3 19.89 -48.84 -7.78
N LYS A 4 20.29 -47.75 -8.44
CA LYS A 4 19.69 -46.43 -8.28
C LYS A 4 18.18 -46.57 -8.52
N ARG A 5 17.37 -46.49 -7.47
CA ARG A 5 15.93 -46.20 -7.62
C ARG A 5 15.82 -44.82 -8.25
N ARG A 6 15.58 -44.79 -9.57
CA ARG A 6 15.08 -43.61 -10.27
C ARG A 6 13.84 -43.15 -9.49
N ARG A 7 13.91 -41.97 -8.87
CA ARG A 7 12.72 -41.23 -8.47
C ARG A 7 11.93 -41.01 -9.76
N GLU A 8 10.89 -41.79 -9.97
CA GLU A 8 9.88 -41.45 -10.96
C GLU A 8 9.37 -40.06 -10.58
N SER A 9 9.65 -39.08 -11.44
CA SER A 9 9.01 -37.79 -11.37
C SER A 9 7.52 -38.05 -11.53
N LEU A 10 6.77 -37.93 -10.44
CA LEU A 10 5.34 -37.73 -10.47
C LEU A 10 5.11 -36.38 -11.18
N CYS A 11 5.19 -36.41 -12.51
CA CYS A 11 4.80 -35.31 -13.38
C CYS A 11 3.39 -34.90 -12.97
N ALA A 12 3.23 -33.58 -12.82
CA ALA A 12 2.04 -32.83 -12.43
C ALA A 12 0.86 -33.00 -13.42
N SER A 13 0.45 -34.24 -13.69
CA SER A 13 -0.46 -34.60 -14.79
C SER A 13 -1.85 -35.02 -14.33
N ASN A 14 -2.09 -35.21 -13.03
CA ASN A 14 -3.40 -35.73 -12.56
C ASN A 14 -4.19 -34.82 -11.59
N ILE A 15 -3.81 -33.55 -11.38
CA ILE A 15 -4.62 -32.56 -10.62
C ILE A 15 -4.46 -31.13 -11.18
N ALA A 16 -4.19 -30.99 -12.47
CA ALA A 16 -4.19 -29.68 -13.12
C ALA A 16 -5.62 -29.36 -13.62
N THR A 17 -6.57 -29.18 -12.70
CA THR A 17 -7.78 -28.43 -13.05
C THR A 17 -7.41 -26.94 -13.05
N GLU A 18 -7.91 -26.17 -14.02
CA GLU A 18 -7.67 -24.72 -14.09
C GLU A 18 -8.09 -23.97 -12.82
N GLU A 19 -8.94 -24.58 -11.99
CA GLU A 19 -9.52 -24.03 -10.76
C GLU A 19 -8.53 -23.74 -9.63
N ASN A 20 -7.28 -24.21 -9.71
CA ASN A 20 -6.29 -24.05 -8.62
C ASN A 20 -5.06 -23.21 -9.02
N LYS A 21 -5.21 -22.20 -9.88
CA LYS A 21 -4.12 -21.23 -10.19
C LYS A 21 -4.28 -19.94 -9.40
N MET A 22 -3.17 -19.23 -9.20
CA MET A 22 -3.22 -17.84 -8.75
C MET A 22 -3.89 -16.98 -9.83
N THR A 23 -4.92 -16.23 -9.46
CA THR A 23 -5.62 -15.36 -10.42
C THR A 23 -4.93 -14.01 -10.52
N THR A 24 -4.95 -13.44 -11.72
CA THR A 24 -4.33 -12.17 -12.06
C THR A 24 -5.34 -11.25 -12.71
N VAL A 25 -5.54 -10.09 -12.10
CA VAL A 25 -6.48 -9.06 -12.56
C VAL A 25 -5.70 -7.79 -12.84
N LEU A 26 -5.87 -7.19 -14.01
CA LEU A 26 -5.37 -5.85 -14.30
C LEU A 26 -6.48 -4.84 -14.01
N ARG A 27 -6.18 -3.77 -13.27
CA ARG A 27 -7.10 -2.63 -13.09
C ARG A 27 -6.43 -1.35 -13.54
N VAL A 28 -7.03 -0.70 -14.53
CA VAL A 28 -6.57 0.58 -15.05
C VAL A 28 -7.26 1.71 -14.32
N ARG A 29 -6.48 2.66 -13.82
CA ARG A 29 -7.01 3.84 -13.13
C ARG A 29 -7.81 4.71 -14.12
N PRO A 30 -8.98 5.25 -13.72
CA PRO A 30 -9.69 6.25 -14.53
C PRO A 30 -8.78 7.45 -14.85
N THR A 31 -8.72 7.83 -16.12
CA THR A 31 -7.95 8.99 -16.60
C THR A 31 -8.61 10.28 -16.14
N SER A 32 -7.97 11.01 -15.23
CA SER A 32 -8.34 12.40 -14.96
C SER A 32 -7.46 13.28 -15.84
N GLY A 33 -7.98 13.72 -17.00
CA GLY A 33 -7.29 14.68 -17.87
C GLY A 33 -6.37 14.10 -18.96
N ILE A 34 -6.59 12.84 -19.38
CA ILE A 34 -6.10 12.36 -20.68
C ILE A 34 -7.31 12.40 -21.62
N ASP A 35 -7.25 13.24 -22.64
CA ASP A 35 -8.40 13.55 -23.50
C ASP A 35 -8.81 12.35 -24.39
N HIS A 36 -7.87 11.44 -24.74
CA HIS A 36 -8.14 10.22 -25.51
C HIS A 36 -7.27 9.02 -25.08
N TYR A 37 -7.86 7.83 -24.94
CA TYR A 37 -7.16 6.59 -24.57
C TYR A 37 -6.16 6.12 -25.64
N ASP A 38 -6.38 6.50 -26.90
CA ASP A 38 -5.51 6.18 -28.04
C ASP A 38 -4.09 6.78 -27.91
N ASP A 39 -3.93 7.83 -27.09
CA ASP A 39 -2.64 8.46 -26.79
C ASP A 39 -1.93 7.80 -25.58
N SER A 40 -2.53 6.77 -24.98
CA SER A 40 -1.91 6.03 -23.89
C SER A 40 -0.90 5.01 -24.41
N TYR A 41 0.15 4.76 -23.61
CA TYR A 41 1.06 3.65 -23.82
C TYR A 41 0.43 2.27 -23.51
N LEU A 42 -0.84 2.23 -23.12
CA LEU A 42 -1.62 1.02 -22.88
C LEU A 42 -2.72 0.93 -23.93
N ARG A 43 -2.88 -0.26 -24.54
CA ARG A 43 -4.10 -0.64 -25.27
C ARG A 43 -4.75 -1.82 -24.56
N ILE A 44 -5.99 -1.64 -24.12
CA ILE A 44 -6.77 -2.66 -23.42
C ILE A 44 -7.68 -3.35 -24.42
N ASP A 45 -7.62 -4.67 -24.42
CA ASP A 45 -8.65 -5.53 -24.99
C ASP A 45 -9.32 -6.29 -23.84
N GLN A 46 -10.50 -5.82 -23.43
CA GLN A 46 -11.23 -6.45 -22.32
C GLN A 46 -11.82 -7.80 -22.70
N GLN A 47 -12.21 -7.98 -23.97
CA GLN A 47 -12.85 -9.20 -24.44
C GLN A 47 -11.86 -10.36 -24.39
N ASP A 48 -10.63 -10.11 -24.82
CA ASP A 48 -9.55 -11.10 -24.78
C ASP A 48 -8.76 -11.12 -23.46
N SER A 49 -9.13 -10.24 -22.51
CA SER A 49 -8.41 -10.01 -21.26
C SER A 49 -6.90 -9.78 -21.49
N GLU A 50 -6.59 -8.98 -22.50
CA GLU A 50 -5.25 -8.67 -22.95
C GLU A 50 -4.96 -7.18 -22.79
N VAL A 51 -3.71 -6.84 -22.47
CA VAL A 51 -3.21 -5.47 -22.57
C VAL A 51 -1.95 -5.46 -23.42
N THR A 52 -1.87 -4.51 -24.34
CA THR A 52 -0.68 -4.23 -25.14
C THR A 52 0.01 -2.98 -24.61
N LEU A 53 1.29 -3.10 -24.31
CA LEU A 53 2.16 -2.01 -23.88
C LEU A 53 2.88 -1.45 -25.11
N ILE A 54 2.61 -0.19 -25.46
CA ILE A 54 3.25 0.52 -26.57
C ILE A 54 4.47 1.26 -26.05
N PRO A 55 5.68 1.00 -26.59
CA PRO A 55 6.88 1.69 -26.15
C PRO A 55 6.82 3.20 -26.43
N PRO A 56 7.25 4.04 -25.49
CA PRO A 56 7.27 5.49 -25.66
C PRO A 56 8.39 5.91 -26.61
N GLU A 57 8.30 7.13 -27.15
CA GLU A 57 9.24 7.66 -28.15
C GLU A 57 10.71 7.63 -27.72
N TYR A 58 10.98 7.75 -26.41
CA TYR A 58 12.35 7.68 -25.88
C TYR A 58 12.96 6.27 -25.91
N ARG A 59 12.19 5.24 -26.30
CA ARG A 59 12.64 3.86 -26.57
C ARG A 59 12.41 3.50 -28.05
N PRO A 60 13.07 4.16 -29.00
CA PRO A 60 12.83 3.91 -30.41
C PRO A 60 13.19 2.46 -30.79
N GLY A 61 12.30 1.80 -31.53
CA GLY A 61 12.51 0.45 -32.03
C GLY A 61 12.20 -0.70 -31.05
N ALA A 62 11.78 -0.41 -29.82
CA ALA A 62 11.27 -1.47 -28.93
C ALA A 62 9.93 -2.02 -29.49
N PRO A 63 9.71 -3.35 -29.42
CA PRO A 63 8.45 -3.94 -29.85
C PRO A 63 7.34 -3.68 -28.82
N ALA A 64 6.09 -3.59 -29.29
CA ALA A 64 4.95 -3.63 -28.40
C ALA A 64 4.82 -4.99 -27.72
N GLU A 65 4.58 -4.98 -26.41
CA GLU A 65 4.53 -6.19 -25.58
C GLU A 65 3.09 -6.50 -25.18
N LYS A 66 2.66 -7.74 -25.35
CA LYS A 66 1.30 -8.20 -25.02
C LYS A 66 1.31 -9.00 -23.73
N PHE A 67 0.34 -8.73 -22.85
CA PHE A 67 0.18 -9.38 -21.57
C PHE A 67 -1.26 -9.86 -21.39
N LYS A 68 -1.43 -11.13 -21.02
CA LYS A 68 -2.75 -11.75 -20.83
C LYS A 68 -3.07 -11.97 -19.36
N PHE A 69 -4.22 -11.48 -18.92
CA PHE A 69 -4.73 -11.61 -17.56
C PHE A 69 -5.87 -12.62 -17.50
N ASP A 70 -6.31 -12.96 -16.29
CA ASP A 70 -7.59 -13.68 -16.12
C ASP A 70 -8.75 -12.70 -16.24
N GLN A 71 -8.49 -11.42 -15.94
CA GLN A 71 -9.43 -10.33 -16.18
C GLN A 71 -8.71 -9.00 -16.39
N VAL A 72 -9.21 -8.16 -17.29
CA VAL A 72 -8.78 -6.76 -17.46
C VAL A 72 -9.94 -5.81 -17.19
N LEU A 73 -9.80 -5.01 -16.12
CA LEU A 73 -10.75 -3.98 -15.71
C LEU A 73 -10.27 -2.62 -16.24
N GLY A 74 -10.97 -2.08 -17.23
CA GLY A 74 -10.68 -0.78 -17.81
C GLY A 74 -11.02 0.41 -16.90
N PRO A 75 -10.69 1.63 -17.34
CA PRO A 75 -10.89 2.85 -16.58
C PRO A 75 -12.36 3.17 -16.25
N GLU A 76 -13.30 2.62 -17.01
CA GLU A 76 -14.75 2.78 -16.83
C GLU A 76 -15.36 1.84 -15.78
N VAL A 77 -14.67 0.75 -15.42
CA VAL A 77 -15.16 -0.24 -14.45
C VAL A 77 -15.25 0.35 -13.04
N LYS A 78 -16.44 0.26 -12.45
CA LYS A 78 -16.75 0.85 -11.14
C LYS A 78 -16.41 -0.09 -9.99
N GLN A 79 -16.32 0.42 -8.76
CA GLN A 79 -16.00 -0.40 -7.58
C GLN A 79 -16.96 -1.57 -7.31
N PRO A 80 -18.29 -1.47 -7.52
CA PRO A 80 -19.19 -2.62 -7.37
C PRO A 80 -18.81 -3.77 -8.32
N GLU A 81 -18.48 -3.45 -9.57
CA GLU A 81 -18.07 -4.42 -10.59
C GLU A 81 -16.73 -5.05 -10.22
N VAL A 82 -15.75 -4.25 -9.79
CA VAL A 82 -14.46 -4.76 -9.28
C VAL A 82 -14.67 -5.74 -8.12
N PHE A 83 -15.58 -5.43 -7.19
CA PHE A 83 -15.90 -6.33 -6.08
C PHE A 83 -16.55 -7.63 -6.58
N LYS A 84 -17.57 -7.51 -7.42
CA LYS A 84 -18.33 -8.65 -7.97
C LYS A 84 -17.43 -9.59 -8.76
N GLU A 85 -16.59 -9.06 -9.64
CA GLU A 85 -15.82 -9.84 -10.59
C GLU A 85 -14.53 -10.41 -9.98
N THR A 86 -13.90 -9.70 -9.04
CA THR A 86 -12.62 -10.14 -8.46
C THR A 86 -12.75 -10.73 -7.05
N VAL A 87 -13.50 -10.08 -6.16
CA VAL A 87 -13.40 -10.32 -4.71
C VAL A 87 -14.45 -11.31 -4.21
N SER A 88 -15.61 -11.39 -4.86
CA SER A 88 -16.68 -12.31 -4.47
C SER A 88 -16.19 -13.76 -4.31
N ASN A 89 -15.36 -14.26 -5.23
CA ASN A 89 -14.78 -15.60 -5.19
C ASN A 89 -13.85 -15.82 -3.99
N LEU A 90 -13.08 -14.80 -3.60
CA LEU A 90 -12.20 -14.86 -2.43
C LEU A 90 -13.03 -14.97 -1.14
N VAL A 91 -14.13 -14.24 -1.05
CA VAL A 91 -15.05 -14.32 0.09
C VAL A 91 -15.68 -15.71 0.16
N LYS A 92 -16.16 -16.24 -0.97
CA LYS A 92 -16.72 -17.60 -1.06
C LYS A 92 -15.71 -18.66 -0.62
N ALA A 93 -14.46 -18.56 -1.05
CA ALA A 93 -13.38 -19.46 -0.62
C ALA A 93 -13.14 -19.38 0.90
N ALA A 94 -13.11 -18.17 1.46
CA ALA A 94 -12.95 -17.96 2.89
C ALA A 94 -14.07 -18.62 3.70
N PHE A 95 -15.33 -18.49 3.29
CA PHE A 95 -16.46 -19.16 3.94
C PHE A 95 -16.46 -20.68 3.82
N LYS A 96 -15.85 -21.22 2.77
CA LYS A 96 -15.59 -22.67 2.62
C LYS A 96 -14.39 -23.16 3.45
N GLY A 97 -13.78 -22.27 4.25
CA GLY A 97 -12.68 -22.58 5.15
C GLY A 97 -11.31 -22.64 4.48
N GLN A 98 -11.16 -22.08 3.28
CA GLN A 98 -9.87 -21.90 2.62
C GLN A 98 -9.30 -20.52 2.92
N ASN A 99 -7.99 -20.39 3.06
CA ASN A 99 -7.40 -19.05 3.10
C ASN A 99 -7.64 -18.35 1.77
N ALA A 100 -7.84 -17.04 1.82
CA ALA A 100 -8.01 -16.23 0.64
C ALA A 100 -7.26 -14.90 0.76
N CYS A 101 -6.70 -14.42 -0.35
CA CYS A 101 -5.96 -13.16 -0.34
C CYS A 101 -6.16 -12.36 -1.63
N LEU A 102 -6.37 -11.06 -1.48
CA LEU A 102 -6.22 -10.08 -2.55
C LEU A 102 -4.95 -9.26 -2.32
N PHE A 103 -4.00 -9.33 -3.25
CA PHE A 103 -2.87 -8.41 -3.33
C PHE A 103 -3.19 -7.26 -4.28
N ALA A 104 -3.09 -6.01 -3.85
CA ALA A 104 -3.00 -4.86 -4.76
C ALA A 104 -1.53 -4.51 -4.98
N TYR A 105 -1.08 -4.58 -6.22
CA TYR A 105 0.32 -4.37 -6.63
C TYR A 105 0.39 -3.30 -7.72
N GLY A 106 1.39 -2.43 -7.69
CA GLY A 106 1.56 -1.39 -8.72
C GLY A 106 2.26 -0.13 -8.21
N ALA A 107 2.58 0.78 -9.12
CA ALA A 107 3.26 2.03 -8.80
C ALA A 107 2.44 2.93 -7.88
N SER A 108 3.07 3.88 -7.21
CA SER A 108 2.36 4.92 -6.46
C SER A 108 1.47 5.76 -7.36
N GLY A 109 0.30 6.13 -6.84
CA GLY A 109 -0.71 6.81 -7.65
C GLY A 109 -1.41 5.91 -8.68
N SER A 110 -1.10 4.62 -8.81
CA SER A 110 -1.82 3.72 -9.75
C SER A 110 -3.25 3.35 -9.33
N GLY A 111 -3.67 3.69 -8.11
CA GLY A 111 -5.04 3.45 -7.63
C GLY A 111 -5.22 2.27 -6.67
N LYS A 112 -4.15 1.62 -6.18
CA LYS A 112 -4.21 0.52 -5.19
C LYS A 112 -5.11 0.82 -3.99
N THR A 113 -4.86 1.92 -3.29
CA THR A 113 -5.66 2.31 -2.10
C THR A 113 -7.09 2.71 -2.47
N HIS A 114 -7.31 3.26 -3.67
CA HIS A 114 -8.65 3.51 -4.19
C HIS A 114 -9.39 2.18 -4.39
N THR A 115 -8.75 1.16 -4.97
CA THR A 115 -9.33 -0.18 -5.06
C THR A 115 -9.65 -0.75 -3.68
N MET A 116 -8.70 -0.72 -2.76
CA MET A 116 -8.83 -1.38 -1.46
C MET A 116 -9.88 -0.72 -0.58
N MET A 117 -9.83 0.61 -0.43
CA MET A 117 -10.71 1.35 0.48
C MET A 117 -11.76 2.19 -0.23
N GLY A 118 -11.40 2.79 -1.37
CA GLY A 118 -12.23 3.73 -2.11
C GLY A 118 -12.46 5.04 -1.37
N LYS A 119 -13.50 5.74 -1.81
CA LYS A 119 -13.98 7.01 -1.25
C LYS A 119 -15.24 6.74 -0.43
N PRO A 120 -15.63 7.64 0.49
CA PRO A 120 -16.93 7.52 1.18
C PRO A 120 -18.12 7.37 0.23
N SER A 121 -18.09 8.07 -0.90
CA SER A 121 -19.15 8.05 -1.91
C SER A 121 -19.08 6.86 -2.87
N ASP A 122 -17.93 6.17 -2.92
CA ASP A 122 -17.71 5.02 -3.79
C ASP A 122 -16.70 4.07 -3.11
N PRO A 123 -17.18 3.21 -2.18
CA PRO A 123 -16.31 2.32 -1.42
C PRO A 123 -15.55 1.36 -2.31
N GLY A 124 -14.34 1.05 -1.88
CA GLY A 124 -13.52 -0.01 -2.45
C GLY A 124 -13.95 -1.39 -1.99
N VAL A 125 -13.10 -2.37 -2.27
CA VAL A 125 -13.41 -3.79 -2.04
C VAL A 125 -13.45 -4.19 -0.57
N ILE A 126 -12.70 -3.54 0.33
CA ILE A 126 -12.70 -3.89 1.76
C ILE A 126 -14.04 -3.53 2.41
N PRO A 127 -14.57 -2.28 2.32
CA PRO A 127 -15.88 -1.98 2.87
C PRO A 127 -17.01 -2.79 2.24
N ARG A 128 -16.97 -3.02 0.92
CA ARG A 128 -17.96 -3.86 0.21
C ARG A 128 -17.94 -5.31 0.68
N THR A 129 -16.74 -5.85 0.94
CA THR A 129 -16.60 -7.20 1.52
C THR A 129 -17.26 -7.29 2.88
N LEU A 130 -17.05 -6.32 3.76
CA LEU A 130 -17.64 -6.33 5.10
C LEU A 130 -19.16 -6.27 5.03
N GLU A 131 -19.70 -5.41 4.17
CA GLU A 131 -21.13 -5.32 3.93
C GLU A 131 -21.71 -6.64 3.43
N PHE A 132 -21.14 -7.17 2.35
CA PHE A 132 -21.55 -8.45 1.77
C PHE A 132 -21.46 -9.59 2.78
N LEU A 133 -20.37 -9.65 3.56
CA LEU A 133 -20.16 -10.64 4.60
C LEU A 133 -21.30 -10.64 5.62
N PHE A 134 -21.64 -9.47 6.20
CA PHE A 134 -22.69 -9.39 7.22
C PHE A 134 -24.09 -9.56 6.67
N LYS A 135 -24.34 -9.18 5.41
CA LYS A 135 -25.59 -9.52 4.73
C LYS A 135 -25.74 -11.02 4.53
N SER A 136 -24.64 -11.72 4.26
CA SER A 136 -24.68 -13.16 3.97
C SER A 136 -24.88 -14.01 5.22
N ILE A 137 -24.34 -13.60 6.37
CA ILE A 137 -24.43 -14.34 7.66
C ILE A 137 -25.43 -13.73 8.64
N ASP A 138 -26.41 -12.96 8.16
CA ASP A 138 -27.40 -12.34 9.03
C ASP A 138 -28.15 -13.42 9.82
N GLY A 139 -28.27 -13.23 11.14
CA GLY A 139 -28.81 -14.25 12.07
C GLY A 139 -27.91 -15.46 12.35
N GLN A 140 -26.72 -15.56 11.77
CA GLN A 140 -25.80 -16.71 11.93
C GLN A 140 -24.53 -16.38 12.73
N ILE A 141 -24.44 -15.19 13.32
CA ILE A 141 -23.33 -14.83 14.20
C ILE A 141 -23.44 -15.63 15.50
N ASP A 142 -22.40 -16.39 15.85
CA ASP A 142 -22.35 -17.14 17.10
C ASP A 142 -22.34 -16.16 18.29
N GLU A 143 -23.10 -16.46 19.34
CA GLU A 143 -23.28 -15.58 20.50
C GLU A 143 -22.18 -15.74 21.57
N ASN A 144 -21.37 -16.82 21.52
CA ASN A 144 -20.36 -17.08 22.54
C ASN A 144 -19.24 -16.04 22.47
N ASP A 145 -19.32 -15.00 23.30
CA ASP A 145 -18.39 -13.87 23.37
C ASP A 145 -17.02 -14.20 23.98
N ARG A 146 -16.86 -15.39 24.56
CA ARG A 146 -15.62 -15.86 25.19
C ARG A 146 -14.58 -16.36 24.20
N LEU A 147 -14.96 -16.56 22.95
CA LEU A 147 -14.05 -17.01 21.90
C LEU A 147 -13.10 -15.88 21.49
N ILE A 148 -11.80 -16.18 21.49
CA ILE A 148 -10.74 -15.27 21.09
C ILE A 148 -9.88 -15.89 20.00
N ALA A 149 -9.35 -15.03 19.14
CA ALA A 149 -8.46 -15.43 18.07
C ALA A 149 -7.04 -15.65 18.61
N SER A 150 -6.36 -16.70 18.14
CA SER A 150 -5.02 -17.09 18.60
C SER A 150 -4.14 -17.60 17.45
N GLY A 151 -2.83 -17.32 17.53
CA GLY A 151 -1.86 -17.77 16.54
C GLY A 151 -2.15 -17.31 15.10
N CYS A 152 -1.69 -18.10 14.13
CA CYS A 152 -1.83 -17.84 12.70
C CYS A 152 -3.27 -18.02 12.21
N SER A 153 -3.94 -19.12 12.60
CA SER A 153 -5.26 -19.49 12.07
C SER A 153 -6.06 -20.34 13.07
N SER A 154 -6.15 -19.91 14.33
CA SER A 154 -6.86 -20.64 15.39
C SER A 154 -7.76 -19.72 16.21
N ILE A 155 -8.70 -20.34 16.94
CA ILE A 155 -9.46 -19.70 18.02
C ILE A 155 -9.39 -20.58 19.28
N LYS A 156 -9.64 -19.97 20.44
CA LYS A 156 -9.74 -20.65 21.74
C LYS A 156 -10.72 -19.92 22.66
N GLU A 157 -11.09 -20.52 23.78
CA GLU A 157 -11.72 -19.77 24.87
C GLU A 157 -10.68 -18.86 25.55
N GLY A 158 -11.08 -17.61 25.75
CA GLY A 158 -10.25 -16.61 26.42
C GLY A 158 -10.32 -16.76 27.93
N THR A 159 -9.17 -16.60 28.59
CA THR A 159 -9.12 -16.46 30.05
C THR A 159 -9.79 -15.15 30.48
N GLY A 160 -10.20 -15.05 31.76
CA GLY A 160 -10.81 -13.82 32.27
C GLY A 160 -9.95 -12.56 32.08
N SER A 161 -8.61 -12.69 32.07
CA SER A 161 -7.71 -11.56 31.76
C SER A 161 -7.73 -11.20 30.28
N GLU A 162 -7.64 -12.19 29.38
CA GLU A 162 -7.68 -11.96 27.94
C GLU A 162 -9.00 -11.31 27.50
N LEU A 163 -10.12 -11.73 28.07
CA LEU A 163 -11.43 -11.15 27.78
C LEU A 163 -11.53 -9.67 28.20
N ARG A 164 -11.01 -9.32 29.39
CA ARG A 164 -10.94 -7.92 29.84
C ARG A 164 -10.04 -7.06 28.95
N ASP A 165 -8.90 -7.60 28.53
CA ASP A 165 -7.98 -6.89 27.63
C ASP A 165 -8.61 -6.66 26.25
N LEU A 166 -9.37 -7.63 25.75
CA LEU A 166 -10.12 -7.49 24.49
C LEU A 166 -11.27 -6.49 24.59
N GLU A 167 -12.01 -6.48 25.69
CA GLU A 167 -13.06 -5.49 25.93
C GLU A 167 -12.48 -4.07 25.97
N LYS A 168 -11.36 -3.89 26.68
CA LYS A 168 -10.61 -2.64 26.68
C LYS A 168 -10.15 -2.25 25.26
N ALA A 169 -9.61 -3.21 24.50
CA ALA A 169 -9.20 -2.96 23.11
C ALA A 169 -10.39 -2.53 22.23
N ARG A 170 -11.58 -3.13 22.40
CA ARG A 170 -12.81 -2.73 21.68
C ARG A 170 -13.23 -1.29 22.01
N LEU A 171 -13.15 -0.89 23.28
CA LEU A 171 -13.45 0.48 23.71
C LEU A 171 -12.44 1.49 23.12
N GLU A 172 -11.16 1.17 23.13
CA GLU A 172 -10.11 2.01 22.54
C GLU A 172 -10.27 2.17 21.02
N VAL A 173 -10.63 1.09 20.31
CA VAL A 173 -10.93 1.13 18.87
C VAL A 173 -12.13 2.04 18.60
N ARG A 174 -13.20 1.94 19.39
CA ARG A 174 -14.36 2.85 19.30
C ARG A 174 -13.97 4.32 19.53
N GLN A 175 -13.08 4.59 20.48
CA GLN A 175 -12.57 5.95 20.73
C GLN A 175 -11.73 6.48 19.57
N LEU A 176 -10.84 5.64 19.02
CA LEU A 176 -10.00 5.98 17.87
C LEU A 176 -10.86 6.32 16.64
N ALA A 177 -11.93 5.56 16.41
CA ALA A 177 -12.88 5.79 15.32
C ALA A 177 -13.59 7.15 15.43
N LYS A 178 -13.99 7.59 16.64
CA LYS A 178 -14.64 8.89 16.87
C LYS A 178 -13.74 10.10 16.57
N GLY A 179 -12.41 9.92 16.58
CA GLY A 179 -11.44 10.97 16.22
C GLY A 179 -11.57 11.48 14.78
N THR A 180 -12.25 10.73 13.90
CA THR A 180 -12.42 11.06 12.48
C THR A 180 -13.41 12.21 12.22
N SER A 181 -14.29 12.57 13.17
CA SER A 181 -15.34 13.59 12.99
C SER A 181 -14.91 15.05 13.21
N LYS A 182 -13.62 15.36 13.44
CA LYS A 182 -13.19 16.77 13.57
C LYS A 182 -13.18 17.45 12.21
N LYS A 183 -14.20 18.32 12.01
CA LYS A 183 -14.45 19.22 10.87
C LYS A 183 -13.21 20.02 10.47
N GLY A 184 -12.40 19.50 9.55
CA GLY A 184 -11.38 20.24 8.82
C GLY A 184 -11.72 20.29 7.33
N PRO A 185 -11.25 21.30 6.56
CA PRO A 185 -11.72 21.56 5.18
C PRO A 185 -11.27 20.52 4.14
N ARG A 186 -10.50 19.51 4.53
CA ARG A 186 -10.01 18.44 3.64
C ARG A 186 -10.56 17.11 4.11
N ARG A 187 -11.75 16.72 3.62
CA ARG A 187 -12.16 15.32 3.65
C ARG A 187 -11.10 14.54 2.87
N SER A 188 -10.32 13.70 3.55
CA SER A 188 -9.33 12.85 2.89
C SER A 188 -10.03 12.02 1.81
N LEU A 189 -9.39 11.86 0.65
CA LEU A 189 -9.83 11.00 -0.46
C LEU A 189 -10.00 9.52 -0.04
N THR A 190 -9.65 9.17 1.20
CA THR A 190 -9.68 7.83 1.79
C THR A 190 -10.53 7.74 3.07
N ALA A 191 -11.45 8.69 3.28
CA ALA A 191 -12.35 8.63 4.43
C ALA A 191 -13.27 7.40 4.33
N VAL A 192 -13.56 6.80 5.49
CA VAL A 192 -14.56 5.74 5.61
C VAL A 192 -15.92 6.41 5.77
N PRO A 193 -16.99 5.92 5.15
CA PRO A 193 -18.30 6.56 5.27
C PRO A 193 -18.83 6.58 6.69
N ASP A 194 -19.76 7.49 6.92
CA ASP A 194 -20.37 7.68 8.22
C ASP A 194 -21.31 6.54 8.60
N GLU A 195 -22.03 5.97 7.63
CA GLU A 195 -23.01 4.88 7.83
C GLU A 195 -22.61 3.57 7.11
N PRO A 196 -23.08 2.40 7.59
CA PRO A 196 -22.96 1.14 6.88
C PRO A 196 -23.67 1.24 5.52
N PHE A 197 -22.99 0.82 4.47
CA PHE A 197 -23.53 0.81 3.13
C PHE A 197 -24.75 -0.12 3.01
N GLN A 198 -25.68 0.22 2.11
CA GLN A 198 -26.84 -0.59 1.72
C GLN A 198 -26.81 -0.88 0.21
N HIS A 199 -25.69 -1.40 -0.29
CA HIS A 199 -25.52 -1.85 -1.67
C HIS A 199 -25.73 -3.36 -1.77
N SER A 200 -26.73 -3.79 -2.55
CA SER A 200 -26.78 -5.17 -3.05
C SER A 200 -25.99 -5.21 -4.35
N ASP A 201 -24.71 -5.61 -4.31
CA ASP A 201 -23.86 -5.70 -5.51
C ASP A 201 -24.24 -6.91 -6.41
N GLY A 202 -25.43 -7.50 -6.23
CA GLY A 202 -25.98 -8.58 -7.05
C GLY A 202 -25.14 -9.86 -7.02
N VAL A 203 -24.50 -10.13 -5.88
CA VAL A 203 -23.74 -11.36 -5.63
C VAL A 203 -24.58 -12.25 -4.75
N ASP A 204 -25.04 -13.38 -5.29
CA ASP A 204 -25.68 -14.41 -4.48
C ASP A 204 -24.62 -15.38 -3.94
N PHE A 205 -24.74 -15.68 -2.66
CA PHE A 205 -23.93 -16.67 -1.98
C PHE A 205 -24.78 -17.38 -0.94
N GLU A 206 -25.07 -18.64 -1.21
CA GLU A 206 -25.77 -19.49 -0.26
C GLU A 206 -24.82 -19.87 0.87
N ILE A 207 -25.19 -19.47 2.07
CA ILE A 207 -24.59 -19.97 3.30
C ILE A 207 -25.52 -21.04 3.87
N ASP A 208 -24.92 -22.10 4.40
CA ASP A 208 -25.65 -23.14 5.12
C ASP A 208 -26.33 -22.51 6.34
N GLU A 209 -27.67 -22.40 6.32
CA GLU A 209 -28.50 -21.77 7.35
C GLU A 209 -28.24 -22.35 8.76
N SER A 210 -27.79 -23.60 8.85
CA SER A 210 -27.50 -24.27 10.13
C SER A 210 -26.12 -23.92 10.74
N SER A 211 -25.29 -23.19 9.99
CA SER A 211 -23.94 -22.83 10.40
C SER A 211 -23.93 -21.57 11.27
N SER A 212 -23.04 -21.53 12.27
CA SER A 212 -22.75 -20.30 13.01
C SER A 212 -21.31 -19.82 12.79
N TYR A 213 -21.10 -18.50 12.87
CA TYR A 213 -19.85 -17.86 12.51
C TYR A 213 -19.33 -16.92 13.59
N VAL A 214 -18.01 -16.94 13.82
CA VAL A 214 -17.30 -15.92 14.60
C VAL A 214 -16.31 -15.22 13.69
N ILE A 215 -16.37 -13.90 13.65
CA ILE A 215 -15.54 -13.07 12.77
C ILE A 215 -14.64 -12.16 13.60
N PHE A 216 -13.33 -12.26 13.37
CA PHE A 216 -12.35 -11.34 13.94
C PHE A 216 -11.69 -10.52 12.83
N ALA A 217 -11.49 -9.23 13.07
CA ALA A 217 -10.78 -8.35 12.17
C ALA A 217 -9.51 -7.81 12.81
N SER A 218 -8.46 -7.70 12.01
CA SER A 218 -7.21 -7.05 12.39
C SER A 218 -6.74 -6.13 11.27
N PHE A 219 -6.07 -5.04 11.63
CA PHE A 219 -5.55 -4.07 10.67
C PHE A 219 -4.16 -3.62 11.12
N TYR A 220 -3.14 -3.88 10.30
CA TYR A 220 -1.77 -3.52 10.62
C TYR A 220 -1.01 -3.01 9.40
N GLU A 221 0.05 -2.29 9.70
CA GLU A 221 1.00 -1.75 8.72
C GLU A 221 2.34 -2.46 8.89
N LEU A 222 2.92 -2.92 7.79
CA LEU A 222 4.29 -3.39 7.72
C LEU A 222 5.14 -2.30 7.08
N TYR A 223 5.98 -1.67 7.90
CA TYR A 223 6.83 -0.55 7.50
C TYR A 223 8.25 -0.78 8.01
N ASN A 224 9.24 -0.69 7.11
CA ASN A 224 10.66 -0.89 7.41
C ASN A 224 10.95 -2.19 8.21
N GLU A 225 10.40 -3.32 7.75
CA GLU A 225 10.49 -4.63 8.43
C GLU A 225 10.03 -4.60 9.90
N LYS A 226 9.14 -3.68 10.27
CA LYS A 226 8.44 -3.64 11.56
C LYS A 226 6.94 -3.64 11.34
N VAL A 227 6.23 -4.42 12.15
CA VAL A 227 4.78 -4.51 12.10
C VAL A 227 4.21 -3.55 13.14
N TYR A 228 3.22 -2.75 12.76
CA TYR A 228 2.55 -1.82 13.64
C TYR A 228 1.05 -2.05 13.59
N ASP A 229 0.45 -2.27 14.74
CA ASP A 229 -1.00 -2.40 14.87
C ASP A 229 -1.67 -1.03 14.66
N LEU A 230 -2.59 -0.95 13.69
CA LEU A 230 -3.32 0.28 13.37
C LEU A 230 -4.54 0.49 14.27
N LEU A 231 -4.89 -0.50 15.09
CA LEU A 231 -6.00 -0.48 16.04
C LEU A 231 -5.54 -0.10 17.47
N VAL A 232 -4.24 0.19 17.65
CA VAL A 232 -3.68 0.69 18.91
C VAL A 232 -3.60 2.22 18.86
N PRO A 233 -4.28 2.96 19.76
CA PRO A 233 -4.11 4.39 19.89
C PRO A 233 -2.67 4.75 20.25
N VAL A 234 -2.10 5.75 19.56
CA VAL A 234 -0.74 6.24 19.81
C VAL A 234 -0.85 7.66 20.38
N PRO A 235 -0.50 7.88 21.67
CA PRO A 235 -0.44 9.23 22.24
C PRO A 235 0.57 10.10 21.49
N LYS A 236 0.32 11.41 21.40
CA LYS A 236 1.16 12.37 20.63
C LYS A 236 2.64 12.33 21.01
N ASP A 237 2.93 12.05 22.28
CA ASP A 237 4.29 12.09 22.82
C ASP A 237 4.98 10.72 22.85
N LYS A 238 4.30 9.65 22.37
CA LYS A 238 4.83 8.29 22.39
C LYS A 238 5.11 7.78 20.98
N LYS A 239 6.22 7.04 20.85
CA LYS A 239 6.55 6.32 19.61
C LYS A 239 5.67 5.08 19.46
N ARG A 240 5.40 4.70 18.21
CA ARG A 240 4.71 3.45 17.87
C ARG A 240 5.54 2.25 18.33
N VAL A 241 4.87 1.27 18.93
CA VAL A 241 5.51 0.01 19.35
C VAL A 241 5.44 -0.98 18.20
N GLY A 242 6.60 -1.50 17.79
CA GLY A 242 6.68 -2.52 16.75
C GLY A 242 6.38 -3.90 17.33
N LEU A 243 5.54 -4.67 16.65
CA LEU A 243 5.20 -6.05 16.97
C LEU A 243 6.17 -7.03 16.30
N SER A 244 6.37 -8.18 16.94
CA SER A 244 7.20 -9.27 16.44
C SER A 244 6.36 -10.29 15.67
N VAL A 245 6.98 -10.89 14.65
CA VAL A 245 6.41 -12.04 13.94
C VAL A 245 6.92 -13.29 14.64
N LYS A 246 5.99 -14.20 14.97
CA LYS A 246 6.26 -15.52 15.56
C LYS A 246 5.76 -16.61 14.62
N MET A 247 6.19 -17.84 14.86
CA MET A 247 5.77 -19.03 14.12
C MET A 247 4.96 -19.94 15.03
N ASP A 248 3.88 -20.52 14.52
CA ASP A 248 3.22 -21.68 15.10
C ASP A 248 3.20 -22.86 14.10
N HIS A 249 2.48 -23.93 14.42
CA HIS A 249 2.34 -25.10 13.56
C HIS A 249 1.58 -24.83 12.24
N ARG A 250 0.87 -23.70 12.13
CA ARG A 250 0.08 -23.29 10.96
C ARG A 250 0.75 -22.21 10.11
N GLY A 251 1.68 -21.44 10.69
CA GLY A 251 2.49 -20.48 9.95
C GLY A 251 2.96 -19.29 10.77
N ALA A 252 3.43 -18.26 10.05
CA ALA A 252 3.83 -17.01 10.66
C ALA A 252 2.60 -16.21 11.10
N TYR A 253 2.70 -15.51 12.24
CA TYR A 253 1.68 -14.61 12.74
C TYR A 253 2.29 -13.46 13.53
N VAL A 254 1.54 -12.36 13.64
CA VAL A 254 1.97 -11.18 14.41
C VAL A 254 1.58 -11.37 15.87
N HIS A 255 2.58 -11.44 16.75
CA HIS A 255 2.34 -11.63 18.18
C HIS A 255 1.80 -10.34 18.82
N LYS A 256 0.75 -10.48 19.65
CA LYS A 256 0.03 -9.38 20.33
C LYS A 256 -0.68 -8.40 19.38
N LEU A 257 -0.94 -8.81 18.14
CA LEU A 257 -1.81 -8.05 17.23
C LEU A 257 -3.26 -8.09 17.75
N ARG A 258 -3.95 -6.95 17.77
CA ARG A 258 -5.37 -6.89 18.10
C ARG A 258 -6.19 -7.60 17.04
N GLN A 259 -6.94 -8.61 17.46
CA GLN A 259 -7.93 -9.32 16.65
C GLN A 259 -9.30 -9.07 17.27
N ILE A 260 -9.99 -8.07 16.74
CA ILE A 260 -11.24 -7.55 17.32
C ILE A 260 -12.41 -8.32 16.73
N ARG A 261 -13.25 -8.90 17.60
CA ARG A 261 -14.50 -9.51 17.17
C ARG A 261 -15.46 -8.45 16.63
N ILE A 262 -15.99 -8.69 15.44
CA ILE A 262 -16.98 -7.84 14.77
C ILE A 262 -18.28 -8.62 14.64
N ASN A 263 -19.35 -8.13 15.27
CA ASN A 263 -20.65 -8.81 15.30
C ASN A 263 -21.70 -8.13 14.42
N SER A 264 -21.37 -6.97 13.86
CA SER A 264 -22.29 -6.16 13.06
C SER A 264 -21.54 -5.35 11.99
N PRO A 265 -22.24 -4.91 10.94
CA PRO A 265 -21.71 -3.93 9.98
C PRO A 265 -21.14 -2.68 10.66
N ASN A 266 -21.77 -2.22 11.75
CA ASN A 266 -21.32 -1.04 12.48
C ASN A 266 -20.00 -1.27 13.24
N ASP A 267 -19.80 -2.46 13.83
CA ASP A 267 -18.52 -2.82 14.45
C ASP A 267 -17.39 -2.83 13.41
N ALA A 268 -17.67 -3.42 12.23
CA ALA A 268 -16.75 -3.45 11.11
C ALA A 268 -16.39 -2.04 10.60
N LEU A 269 -17.39 -1.18 10.40
CA LEU A 269 -17.21 0.20 10.01
C LEU A 269 -16.37 0.98 11.02
N THR A 270 -16.67 0.81 12.31
CA THR A 270 -15.92 1.42 13.42
C THR A 270 -14.45 1.00 13.39
N LEU A 271 -14.17 -0.29 13.19
CA LEU A 271 -12.82 -0.81 13.10
C LEU A 271 -12.06 -0.27 11.89
N LEU A 272 -12.72 -0.16 10.72
CA LEU A 272 -12.12 0.46 9.54
C LEU A 272 -11.79 1.94 9.78
N LYS A 273 -12.71 2.72 10.37
CA LYS A 273 -12.47 4.13 10.76
C LYS A 273 -11.26 4.24 11.69
N ALA A 274 -11.19 3.38 12.71
CA ALA A 274 -10.10 3.35 13.66
C ALA A 274 -8.76 3.03 12.98
N GLY A 275 -8.69 1.98 12.16
CA GLY A 275 -7.46 1.61 11.46
C GLY A 275 -6.99 2.67 10.46
N ARG A 276 -7.92 3.37 9.79
CA ARG A 276 -7.58 4.51 8.90
C ARG A 276 -7.03 5.70 9.67
N GLN A 277 -7.61 5.97 10.85
CA GLN A 277 -7.06 6.98 11.75
C GLN A 277 -5.65 6.59 12.21
N GLY A 278 -5.44 5.33 12.59
CA GLY A 278 -4.15 4.77 12.98
C GLY A 278 -3.09 4.86 11.87
N LEU A 279 -3.49 4.65 10.62
CA LEU A 279 -2.61 4.82 9.46
C LEU A 279 -2.20 6.29 9.31
N THR A 280 -3.16 7.22 9.43
CA THR A 280 -2.91 8.66 9.33
C THR A 280 -1.98 9.17 10.43
N THR A 281 -2.20 8.78 11.69
CA THR A 281 -1.29 9.15 12.80
C THR A 281 0.10 8.52 12.67
N GLY A 282 0.22 7.41 11.93
CA GLY A 282 1.50 6.80 11.58
C GLY A 282 2.31 7.58 10.52
N THR A 283 1.65 8.41 9.70
CA THR A 283 2.32 9.22 8.68
C THR A 283 3.03 10.42 9.32
N THR A 284 4.36 10.47 9.20
CA THR A 284 5.15 11.67 9.56
C THR A 284 5.23 12.62 8.36
N ARG A 285 5.59 13.90 8.55
CA ARG A 285 5.78 14.86 7.43
C ARG A 285 6.73 14.36 6.34
N LEU A 286 7.64 13.44 6.69
CA LEU A 286 8.58 12.80 5.75
C LEU A 286 7.94 11.64 4.97
N ASN A 287 6.90 11.01 5.51
CA ASN A 287 6.21 9.80 5.02
C ASN A 287 4.70 10.03 4.90
N ALA A 288 4.31 11.11 4.24
CA ALA A 288 2.91 11.52 4.13
C ALA A 288 2.08 10.66 3.15
N ASP A 289 2.62 9.54 2.66
CA ASP A 289 2.02 8.78 1.57
C ASP A 289 1.99 7.27 1.89
N SER A 290 0.82 6.67 1.68
CA SER A 290 0.56 5.21 1.73
C SER A 290 1.41 4.40 0.74
N SER A 291 2.14 5.06 -0.15
CA SER A 291 3.11 4.43 -1.06
C SER A 291 4.26 3.70 -0.37
N ARG A 292 4.54 3.99 0.91
CA ARG A 292 5.78 3.57 1.57
C ARG A 292 5.63 2.45 2.60
N SER A 293 4.44 1.91 2.76
CA SER A 293 4.20 0.80 3.69
C SER A 293 3.18 -0.15 3.11
N HIS A 294 3.26 -1.42 3.54
CA HIS A 294 2.24 -2.40 3.20
C HIS A 294 1.16 -2.37 4.25
N CYS A 295 -0.10 -2.26 3.83
CA CYS A 295 -1.24 -2.30 4.73
C CYS A 295 -1.97 -3.62 4.58
N LEU A 296 -2.24 -4.27 5.70
CA LEU A 296 -2.89 -5.57 5.74
C LEU A 296 -4.14 -5.49 6.60
N PHE A 297 -5.29 -5.69 5.96
CA PHE A 297 -6.56 -5.90 6.63
C PHE A 297 -6.91 -7.37 6.53
N THR A 298 -7.20 -8.02 7.66
CA THR A 298 -7.44 -9.46 7.70
C THR A 298 -8.72 -9.77 8.47
N LEU A 299 -9.55 -10.61 7.88
CA LEU A 299 -10.74 -11.19 8.48
C LEU A 299 -10.45 -12.66 8.77
N ARG A 300 -10.49 -13.05 10.04
CA ARG A 300 -10.50 -14.45 10.45
C ARG A 300 -11.93 -14.90 10.60
N ILE A 301 -12.32 -15.88 9.80
CA ILE A 301 -13.67 -16.46 9.76
C ILE A 301 -13.60 -17.82 10.42
N ALA A 302 -14.30 -18.00 11.53
CA ALA A 302 -14.43 -19.28 12.21
C ALA A 302 -15.86 -19.79 12.05
N LYS A 303 -16.04 -20.80 11.19
CA LYS A 303 -17.31 -21.52 10.99
C LYS A 303 -17.42 -22.64 12.02
N LYS A 304 -18.49 -22.66 12.81
CA LYS A 304 -18.75 -23.75 13.75
C LYS A 304 -19.14 -25.01 12.99
N VAL A 305 -18.39 -26.09 13.19
CA VAL A 305 -18.65 -27.39 12.54
C VAL A 305 -19.38 -28.32 13.52
N ASN A 306 -19.02 -28.26 14.79
CA ASN A 306 -19.71 -28.95 15.89
C ASN A 306 -19.50 -28.17 17.20
N LYS A 307 -20.03 -28.66 18.32
CA LYS A 307 -19.99 -27.95 19.62
C LYS A 307 -18.57 -27.48 20.02
N ASN A 308 -17.54 -28.27 19.73
CA ASN A 308 -16.19 -28.05 20.25
C ASN A 308 -15.18 -27.72 19.14
N ALA A 309 -15.62 -27.51 17.90
CA ALA A 309 -14.70 -27.41 16.78
C ALA A 309 -15.16 -26.42 15.71
N PHE A 310 -14.22 -25.56 15.32
CA PHE A 310 -14.42 -24.52 14.32
C PHE A 310 -13.49 -24.73 13.14
N GLN A 311 -14.02 -24.65 11.93
CA GLN A 311 -13.23 -24.50 10.73
C GLN A 311 -12.82 -23.04 10.59
N VAL A 312 -11.51 -22.78 10.59
CA VAL A 312 -10.95 -21.42 10.57
C VAL A 312 -10.25 -21.14 9.24
N SER A 313 -10.55 -19.99 8.66
CA SER A 313 -9.87 -19.43 7.50
C SER A 313 -9.53 -17.96 7.73
N ASN A 314 -8.59 -17.44 6.94
CA ASN A 314 -8.32 -16.01 6.89
C ASN A 314 -8.56 -15.47 5.46
N LEU A 315 -9.28 -14.36 5.37
CA LEU A 315 -9.38 -13.51 4.19
C LEU A 315 -8.52 -12.27 4.41
N ALA A 316 -7.48 -12.10 3.60
CA ALA A 316 -6.55 -10.98 3.68
C ALA A 316 -6.68 -10.03 2.49
N PHE A 317 -6.63 -8.73 2.77
CA PHE A 317 -6.50 -7.67 1.79
C PHE A 317 -5.16 -6.98 2.02
N CYS A 318 -4.25 -7.16 1.08
CA CYS A 318 -2.89 -6.65 1.14
C CYS A 318 -2.72 -5.48 0.15
N ASP A 319 -2.75 -4.26 0.66
CA ASP A 319 -2.39 -3.04 -0.10
C ASP A 319 -0.88 -2.89 -0.02
N LEU A 320 -0.17 -3.34 -1.06
CA LEU A 320 1.29 -3.31 -1.08
C LEU A 320 1.80 -1.89 -1.37
N ALA A 321 2.98 -1.59 -0.88
CA ALA A 321 3.70 -0.36 -1.16
C ALA A 321 3.92 -0.14 -2.68
N GLY A 322 4.16 1.11 -3.07
CA GLY A 322 4.51 1.49 -4.43
C GLY A 322 5.76 0.76 -4.96
N THR A 323 5.74 0.42 -6.24
CA THR A 323 6.82 -0.32 -6.91
C THR A 323 7.90 0.58 -7.51
N GLU A 324 7.69 1.89 -7.48
CA GLU A 324 8.60 2.87 -8.06
C GLU A 324 9.96 2.89 -7.36
N ARG A 325 11.00 3.17 -8.14
CA ARG A 325 12.37 3.26 -7.65
C ARG A 325 12.67 4.68 -7.18
N GLY A 326 13.52 4.80 -6.16
CA GLY A 326 13.92 6.08 -5.54
C GLY A 326 14.57 7.13 -6.46
N LYS A 327 14.76 6.84 -7.76
CA LYS A 327 15.26 7.82 -8.75
C LYS A 327 14.27 8.96 -9.00
N LYS A 328 12.96 8.75 -8.80
CA LYS A 328 11.94 9.81 -8.92
C LYS A 328 11.91 10.78 -7.72
N LEU A 329 12.68 10.53 -6.64
CA LEU A 329 12.60 11.34 -5.42
C LEU A 329 13.51 12.61 -5.40
N GLY A 330 14.42 12.81 -6.37
CA GLY A 330 15.33 13.97 -6.37
C GLY A 330 16.51 13.87 -5.38
N LYS A 331 17.16 15.00 -5.02
CA LYS A 331 18.20 15.04 -3.97
C LYS A 331 17.53 14.82 -2.60
N VAL A 332 17.72 13.64 -2.03
CA VAL A 332 16.94 13.18 -0.87
C VAL A 332 17.84 12.82 0.31
N ASP A 333 17.35 13.13 1.51
CA ASP A 333 17.91 12.79 2.81
C ASP A 333 18.30 11.29 2.92
N SER A 334 19.44 11.00 3.53
CA SER A 334 20.01 9.64 3.68
C SER A 334 19.05 8.67 4.39
N LYS A 335 18.24 9.20 5.31
CA LYS A 335 17.21 8.43 6.03
C LYS A 335 16.06 7.97 5.12
N LEU A 336 15.57 8.86 4.26
CA LEU A 336 14.53 8.55 3.27
C LEU A 336 15.05 7.58 2.18
N LEU A 337 16.34 7.68 1.84
CA LEU A 337 16.98 6.75 0.91
C LEU A 337 17.10 5.34 1.51
N SER A 338 17.50 5.22 2.78
CA SER A 338 17.57 3.91 3.47
C SER A 338 16.18 3.28 3.65
N GLU A 339 15.16 4.08 3.95
CA GLU A 339 13.76 3.65 4.00
C GLU A 339 13.26 3.10 2.65
N SER A 340 13.50 3.84 1.57
CA SER A 340 13.13 3.44 0.21
C SER A 340 13.83 2.13 -0.21
N LYS A 341 15.06 1.89 0.26
CA LYS A 341 15.77 0.62 0.05
C LYS A 341 15.07 -0.54 0.76
N THR A 342 14.61 -0.37 2.00
CA THR A 342 13.92 -1.44 2.74
C THR A 342 12.57 -1.80 2.14
N ILE A 343 11.77 -0.80 1.72
CA ILE A 343 10.47 -1.05 1.07
C ILE A 343 10.66 -1.85 -0.22
N ASN A 344 11.58 -1.40 -1.07
CA ASN A 344 11.94 -2.11 -2.28
C ASN A 344 12.52 -3.50 -2.00
N LYS A 345 13.25 -3.69 -0.90
CA LYS A 345 13.72 -5.02 -0.47
C LYS A 345 12.55 -5.97 -0.21
N SER A 346 11.52 -5.54 0.54
CA SER A 346 10.38 -6.41 0.86
C SER A 346 9.59 -6.85 -0.40
N LEU A 347 9.37 -5.94 -1.35
CA LEU A 347 8.73 -6.24 -2.64
C LEU A 347 9.61 -7.09 -3.56
N MET A 348 10.93 -6.84 -3.56
CA MET A 348 11.89 -7.68 -4.28
C MET A 348 11.88 -9.11 -3.74
N GLN A 349 11.84 -9.31 -2.43
CA GLN A 349 11.74 -10.65 -1.84
C GLN A 349 10.43 -11.35 -2.25
N LEU A 350 9.31 -10.62 -2.31
CA LEU A 350 8.06 -11.18 -2.83
C LEU A 350 8.19 -11.65 -4.30
N ARG A 351 8.83 -10.83 -5.16
CA ARG A 351 9.11 -11.22 -6.56
C ARG A 351 9.99 -12.47 -6.65
N LEU A 352 11.04 -12.54 -5.82
CA LEU A 352 11.91 -13.71 -5.75
C LEU A 352 11.15 -14.96 -5.31
N VAL A 353 10.30 -14.85 -4.29
CA VAL A 353 9.43 -15.97 -3.86
C VAL A 353 8.54 -16.46 -4.99
N ILE A 354 7.87 -15.57 -5.73
CA ILE A 354 7.03 -15.96 -6.87
C ILE A 354 7.87 -16.63 -7.97
N SER A 355 9.04 -16.08 -8.30
CA SER A 355 9.95 -16.69 -9.28
C SER A 355 10.44 -18.07 -8.83
N ASP A 356 10.75 -18.22 -7.55
CA ASP A 356 11.23 -19.47 -6.97
C ASP A 356 10.13 -20.53 -6.91
N LEU A 357 8.88 -20.14 -6.61
CA LEU A 357 7.72 -21.01 -6.69
C LEU A 357 7.51 -21.50 -8.14
N GLN A 358 7.64 -20.61 -9.11
CA GLN A 358 7.53 -20.99 -10.53
C GLN A 358 8.62 -21.98 -10.92
N GLY A 359 9.87 -21.72 -10.55
CA GLY A 359 10.99 -22.62 -10.82
C GLY A 359 10.83 -23.98 -10.12
N LEU A 360 10.35 -24.00 -8.87
CA LEU A 360 10.03 -25.23 -8.16
C LEU A 360 8.97 -26.06 -8.89
N GLN A 361 7.93 -25.42 -9.44
CA GLN A 361 6.86 -26.14 -10.14
C GLN A 361 7.29 -26.66 -11.52
N LYS A 362 8.25 -26.00 -12.18
CA LYS A 362 8.82 -26.43 -13.46
C LYS A 362 9.90 -27.50 -13.30
N ASP A 363 10.83 -27.30 -12.37
CA ASP A 363 12.09 -28.05 -12.30
C ASP A 363 12.20 -28.97 -11.06
N GLY A 364 11.29 -28.84 -10.08
CA GLY A 364 11.19 -29.73 -8.92
C GLY A 364 12.33 -29.65 -7.88
N ASN A 365 13.33 -28.77 -8.07
CA ASN A 365 14.61 -28.86 -7.36
C ASN A 365 14.94 -27.69 -6.41
N LYS A 366 13.99 -26.80 -6.07
CA LYS A 366 14.27 -25.61 -5.25
C LYS A 366 13.26 -25.41 -4.12
N VAL A 367 13.70 -25.57 -2.87
CA VAL A 367 12.87 -25.18 -1.71
C VAL A 367 12.75 -23.66 -1.66
N VAL A 368 11.52 -23.17 -1.55
CA VAL A 368 11.26 -21.72 -1.48
C VAL A 368 11.41 -21.21 -0.05
N SER A 369 12.24 -20.18 0.15
CA SER A 369 12.42 -19.52 1.43
C SER A 369 11.54 -18.28 1.56
N PHE A 370 10.62 -18.30 2.53
CA PHE A 370 9.79 -17.16 2.89
C PHE A 370 10.38 -16.31 4.01
N ARG A 371 11.58 -16.65 4.52
CA ARG A 371 12.15 -16.02 5.73
C ARG A 371 12.84 -14.69 5.49
N ASN A 372 13.10 -14.33 4.24
CA ASN A 372 13.96 -13.21 3.88
C ASN A 372 13.33 -11.82 4.09
N SER A 373 12.01 -11.75 4.28
CA SER A 373 11.30 -10.53 4.71
C SER A 373 10.09 -10.90 5.56
N LYS A 374 9.70 -10.04 6.49
CA LYS A 374 8.45 -10.24 7.27
C LYS A 374 7.22 -10.29 6.38
N LEU A 375 7.23 -9.56 5.25
CA LEU A 375 6.16 -9.64 4.26
C LEU A 375 6.02 -11.07 3.73
N THR A 376 7.11 -11.66 3.24
CA THR A 376 7.07 -13.02 2.69
C THR A 376 6.73 -14.07 3.76
N GLN A 377 7.21 -13.91 4.99
CA GLN A 377 6.84 -14.78 6.12
C GLN A 377 5.33 -14.75 6.37
N LEU A 378 4.75 -13.56 6.52
CA LEU A 378 3.32 -13.40 6.79
C LEU A 378 2.44 -13.84 5.62
N MET A 379 2.94 -13.73 4.39
CA MET A 379 2.22 -14.08 3.17
C MET A 379 2.35 -15.55 2.76
N GLU A 380 3.26 -16.32 3.39
CA GLU A 380 3.43 -17.76 3.11
C GLU A 380 2.09 -18.53 3.08
N PRO A 381 1.16 -18.39 4.05
CA PRO A 381 -0.10 -19.13 4.06
C PRO A 381 -1.05 -18.80 2.90
N TYR A 382 -0.78 -17.73 2.15
CA TYR A 382 -1.57 -17.29 1.00
C TYR A 382 -0.85 -17.54 -0.33
N LEU A 383 0.44 -17.81 -0.33
CA LEU A 383 1.22 -18.02 -1.56
C LEU A 383 1.46 -19.49 -1.88
N VAL A 384 1.23 -20.38 -0.91
CA VAL A 384 1.36 -21.83 -1.04
C VAL A 384 0.20 -22.55 -0.36
N GLY A 385 0.08 -23.85 -0.62
CA GLY A 385 -0.94 -24.70 -0.02
C GLY A 385 -2.36 -24.37 -0.49
N HIS A 386 -3.35 -24.71 0.35
CA HIS A 386 -4.77 -24.50 0.05
C HIS A 386 -5.18 -23.06 0.34
N SER A 387 -4.89 -22.18 -0.62
CA SER A 387 -5.29 -20.77 -0.61
C SER A 387 -5.84 -20.37 -1.98
N THR A 388 -6.88 -19.53 -1.98
CA THR A 388 -7.36 -18.84 -3.18
C THR A 388 -6.74 -17.45 -3.21
N THR A 389 -5.87 -17.18 -4.18
CA THR A 389 -5.07 -15.95 -4.17
C THR A 389 -5.20 -15.20 -5.48
N CYS A 390 -5.53 -13.93 -5.37
CA CYS A 390 -5.65 -13.00 -6.49
C CYS A 390 -4.59 -11.90 -6.37
N ILE A 391 -3.85 -11.66 -7.45
CA ILE A 391 -2.98 -10.49 -7.61
C ILE A 391 -3.66 -9.51 -8.56
N MET A 392 -4.11 -8.39 -8.00
CA MET A 392 -4.59 -7.26 -8.76
C MET A 392 -3.45 -6.27 -9.04
N ILE A 393 -3.16 -6.06 -10.33
CA ILE A 393 -2.20 -5.06 -10.80
C ILE A 393 -2.94 -3.75 -11.07
N ALA A 394 -2.69 -2.74 -10.25
CA ALA A 394 -3.17 -1.40 -10.49
C ALA A 394 -2.19 -0.63 -11.39
N VAL A 395 -2.67 -0.05 -12.47
CA VAL A 395 -1.85 0.74 -13.41
C VAL A 395 -2.45 2.13 -13.67
N SER A 396 -1.56 3.09 -13.89
CA SER A 396 -1.92 4.40 -14.43
C SER A 396 -1.67 4.40 -15.94
N SER A 397 -2.39 5.21 -16.70
CA SER A 397 -2.13 5.44 -18.13
C SER A 397 -1.19 6.63 -18.39
N ASP A 398 -0.71 7.28 -17.33
CA ASP A 398 0.27 8.37 -17.36
C ASP A 398 1.64 7.87 -17.88
N PRO A 399 2.15 8.39 -19.02
CA PRO A 399 3.39 7.95 -19.67
C PRO A 399 4.61 7.84 -18.76
N ASP A 400 4.71 8.67 -17.71
CA ASP A 400 5.81 8.61 -16.75
C ASP A 400 5.85 7.29 -15.96
N ASN A 401 4.76 6.53 -15.99
CA ASN A 401 4.63 5.23 -15.31
C ASN A 401 4.84 4.04 -16.24
N TYR A 402 5.19 4.24 -17.52
CA TYR A 402 5.47 3.15 -18.47
C TYR A 402 6.40 2.09 -17.88
N ASP A 403 7.56 2.53 -17.40
CA ASP A 403 8.62 1.71 -16.85
C ASP A 403 8.19 0.88 -15.63
N ASP A 404 7.39 1.47 -14.75
CA ASP A 404 6.90 0.82 -13.54
C ASP A 404 5.72 -0.11 -13.85
N THR A 405 4.93 0.24 -14.88
CA THR A 405 3.84 -0.58 -15.41
C THR A 405 4.41 -1.84 -16.04
N GLN A 406 5.40 -1.73 -16.94
CA GLN A 406 6.08 -2.89 -17.54
C GLN A 406 6.53 -3.90 -16.47
N ARG A 407 7.26 -3.42 -15.45
CA ARG A 407 7.73 -4.26 -14.33
C ARG A 407 6.59 -4.92 -13.55
N SER A 408 5.43 -4.29 -13.47
CA SER A 408 4.26 -4.81 -12.76
C SER A 408 3.55 -5.88 -13.59
N LEU A 409 3.49 -5.70 -14.92
CA LEU A 409 2.96 -6.68 -15.86
C LEU A 409 3.85 -7.93 -15.95
N ASP A 410 5.18 -7.77 -15.94
CA ASP A 410 6.13 -8.90 -15.90
C ASP A 410 5.95 -9.77 -14.64
N PHE A 411 5.76 -9.11 -13.50
CA PHE A 411 5.49 -9.78 -12.24
C PHE A 411 4.19 -10.59 -12.30
N ALA A 412 3.12 -9.98 -12.83
CA ALA A 412 1.84 -10.66 -12.98
C ALA A 412 1.92 -11.87 -13.90
N SER A 413 2.64 -11.74 -15.02
CA SER A 413 2.86 -12.84 -15.98
C SER A 413 3.59 -14.02 -15.36
N THR A 414 4.49 -13.74 -14.41
CA THR A 414 5.18 -14.78 -13.63
C THR A 414 4.22 -15.42 -12.62
N ALA A 415 3.45 -14.60 -11.90
CA ALA A 415 2.51 -15.04 -10.87
C ALA A 415 1.35 -15.88 -11.42
N LYS A 416 0.83 -15.53 -12.61
CA LYS A 416 -0.25 -16.28 -13.30
C LYS A 416 0.09 -17.74 -13.55
N GLN A 417 1.38 -18.07 -13.66
CA GLN A 417 1.85 -19.43 -13.90
C GLN A 417 1.91 -20.29 -12.62
N ILE A 418 1.64 -19.71 -11.45
CA ILE A 418 1.71 -20.42 -10.17
C ILE A 418 0.46 -21.26 -9.94
N GLN A 419 0.66 -22.56 -9.78
CA GLN A 419 -0.34 -23.49 -9.30
C GLN A 419 -0.40 -23.47 -7.76
N MET A 420 -1.60 -23.30 -7.22
CA MET A 420 -1.93 -23.40 -5.80
C MET A 420 -2.14 -24.87 -5.38
N GLY A 421 -2.20 -25.14 -4.08
CA GLY A 421 -2.34 -26.49 -3.52
C GLY A 421 -1.03 -27.26 -3.34
N ILE A 422 0.11 -26.60 -3.55
CA ILE A 422 1.45 -27.18 -3.39
C ILE A 422 2.18 -26.43 -2.26
N ASP A 423 2.88 -27.17 -1.38
CA ASP A 423 3.67 -26.55 -0.31
C ASP A 423 5.03 -25.99 -0.82
N ARG A 424 5.77 -25.30 0.05
CA ARG A 424 7.08 -24.72 -0.28
C ARG A 424 8.18 -25.71 -0.71
N HIS A 425 7.93 -27.02 -0.60
CA HIS A 425 8.83 -28.09 -1.00
C HIS A 425 8.36 -28.79 -2.29
N GLY A 426 7.28 -28.33 -2.92
CA GLY A 426 6.75 -28.91 -4.14
C GLY A 426 5.82 -30.09 -3.89
N ARG A 427 5.41 -30.33 -2.64
CA ARG A 427 4.53 -31.45 -2.29
C ARG A 427 3.09 -31.03 -2.47
N ILE A 428 2.34 -31.82 -3.24
CA ILE A 428 0.89 -31.66 -3.36
C ILE A 428 0.28 -31.82 -1.97
N MET A 429 -0.38 -30.77 -1.50
CA MET A 429 -1.20 -30.86 -0.31
C MET A 429 -2.49 -31.54 -0.73
N LYS A 430 -2.74 -32.75 -0.22
CA LYS A 430 -4.07 -33.36 -0.38
C LYS A 430 -5.09 -32.34 0.11
N SER A 431 -6.16 -32.12 -0.66
CA SER A 431 -7.39 -31.52 -0.14
C SER A 431 -7.89 -32.48 0.94
N SER A 432 -7.26 -32.45 2.11
CA SER A 432 -7.64 -33.32 3.18
C SER A 432 -8.94 -32.75 3.68
N SER A 433 -9.98 -33.59 3.73
CA SER A 433 -11.20 -33.38 4.49
C SER A 433 -10.94 -33.01 5.98
N LYS A 434 -9.68 -33.02 6.42
CA LYS A 434 -9.17 -32.28 7.57
C LYS A 434 -9.28 -30.77 7.28
N MET A 435 -10.49 -30.25 7.45
CA MET A 435 -10.75 -28.83 7.66
C MET A 435 -9.71 -28.25 8.64
N ASN A 436 -9.36 -26.97 8.49
CA ASN A 436 -8.54 -26.23 9.46
C ASN A 436 -9.28 -26.11 10.80
N LEU A 437 -9.40 -27.22 11.51
CA LEU A 437 -10.25 -27.32 12.68
C LEU A 437 -9.46 -26.86 13.89
N SER A 438 -9.90 -25.81 14.54
CA SER A 438 -9.44 -25.45 15.88
C SER A 438 -10.41 -26.04 16.89
N ARG A 439 -9.90 -26.87 17.81
CA ARG A 439 -10.67 -27.35 18.96
C ARG A 439 -10.69 -26.25 20.02
N VAL A 440 -11.86 -26.06 20.62
CA VAL A 440 -11.99 -25.30 21.86
C VAL A 440 -11.76 -26.29 23.00
N PRO A 441 -10.68 -26.16 23.79
CA PRO A 441 -10.46 -27.02 24.95
C PRO A 441 -11.61 -26.83 25.94
N SER A 442 -12.17 -27.91 26.50
CA SER A 442 -13.15 -27.81 27.58
C SER A 442 -12.47 -27.40 28.89
N PRO A 443 -13.15 -26.71 29.82
CA PRO A 443 -12.60 -26.36 31.13
C PRO A 443 -12.09 -27.56 31.94
N GLU A 444 -12.61 -28.76 31.66
CA GLU A 444 -12.25 -30.03 32.33
C GLU A 444 -11.06 -30.74 31.66
N GLU A 445 -10.64 -30.31 30.46
CA GLU A 445 -9.34 -30.70 29.90
C GLU A 445 -8.29 -29.71 30.41
N GLU A 446 -8.06 -29.73 31.73
CA GLU A 446 -6.73 -29.42 32.25
C GLU A 446 -5.83 -30.48 31.61
N ILE A 447 -5.12 -30.06 30.56
CA ILE A 447 -3.93 -30.77 30.13
C ILE A 447 -3.09 -30.88 31.40
N GLU A 448 -2.86 -32.11 31.87
CA GLU A 448 -1.66 -32.43 32.61
C GLU A 448 -0.52 -31.88 31.76
N GLU A 449 -0.09 -30.65 32.06
CA GLU A 449 1.28 -30.27 31.87
C GLU A 449 2.02 -31.31 32.71
N THR A 450 2.38 -32.43 32.08
CA THR A 450 3.61 -33.11 32.44
C THR A 450 4.63 -32.00 32.47
N VAL A 451 4.93 -31.57 33.70
CA VAL A 451 6.11 -30.81 34.06
C VAL A 451 7.25 -31.72 33.65
N HIS A 452 7.60 -31.68 32.36
CA HIS A 452 8.97 -31.83 31.99
C HIS A 452 9.64 -30.63 32.65
N GLU A 453 10.27 -30.90 33.79
CA GLU A 453 11.41 -30.10 34.21
C GLU A 453 12.24 -29.83 32.95
N PRO A 454 12.54 -28.55 32.65
CA PRO A 454 13.24 -28.21 31.44
C PRO A 454 14.57 -28.95 31.45
N GLU A 455 14.74 -29.89 30.51
CA GLU A 455 16.07 -30.30 30.11
C GLU A 455 16.80 -29.03 29.71
N THR A 456 17.75 -28.65 30.55
CA THR A 456 18.66 -27.53 30.39
C THR A 456 19.59 -27.81 29.21
N MET A 457 19.11 -27.56 27.98
CA MET A 457 19.98 -27.50 26.80
C MET A 457 20.58 -26.09 26.69
N SER A 458 21.75 -25.98 27.33
CA SER A 458 22.95 -25.25 26.91
C SER A 458 22.78 -23.97 26.06
N ASP A 459 22.98 -22.86 26.76
CA ASP A 459 23.49 -21.60 26.24
C ASP A 459 24.67 -21.80 25.26
N PRO A 460 24.59 -21.33 24.00
CA PRO A 460 25.71 -21.40 23.04
C PRO A 460 26.87 -20.45 23.39
N TYR A 461 26.73 -19.64 24.44
CA TYR A 461 27.79 -18.83 25.05
C TYR A 461 27.80 -19.02 26.56
N GLY A 462 27.80 -20.28 27.00
CA GLY A 462 27.77 -20.67 28.41
C GLY A 462 28.85 -19.99 29.27
N VAL A 463 28.43 -18.96 29.99
CA VAL A 463 29.04 -18.51 31.24
C VAL A 463 27.89 -18.07 32.16
N GLY A 464 27.14 -19.05 32.67
CA GLY A 464 26.44 -18.88 33.92
C GLY A 464 27.49 -18.98 35.02
N THR A 465 28.00 -17.85 35.49
CA THR A 465 28.94 -17.83 36.60
C THR A 465 28.18 -17.99 37.90
N ASP A 466 28.27 -19.20 38.46
CA ASP A 466 28.01 -19.41 39.88
C ASP A 466 29.13 -18.73 40.68
N PHE A 467 28.75 -17.85 41.61
CA PHE A 467 29.67 -17.01 42.40
C PHE A 467 30.05 -17.65 43.74
N SER A 468 29.61 -18.90 43.96
CA SER A 468 29.84 -19.64 45.20
C SER A 468 31.32 -19.95 45.49
N ASP A 469 32.16 -20.04 44.45
CA ASP A 469 33.58 -20.40 44.52
C ASP A 469 34.57 -19.26 44.18
N TRP A 470 34.09 -18.02 44.01
CA TRP A 470 34.95 -16.91 43.58
C TRP A 470 35.88 -16.46 44.71
N THR A 471 37.18 -16.42 44.43
CA THR A 471 38.12 -15.80 45.35
C THR A 471 38.03 -14.28 45.27
N LYS A 472 38.54 -13.58 46.28
CA LYS A 472 38.58 -12.11 46.29
C LYS A 472 39.32 -11.54 45.08
N GLN A 473 40.27 -12.28 44.49
CA GLN A 473 41.04 -11.85 43.33
C GLN A 473 40.21 -11.94 42.03
N ASP A 474 39.37 -12.97 41.88
CA ASP A 474 38.54 -13.16 40.69
C ASP A 474 37.46 -12.07 40.56
N VAL A 475 36.87 -11.66 41.70
CA VAL A 475 35.93 -10.52 41.75
C VAL A 475 36.63 -9.21 41.36
N ILE A 476 37.88 -9.02 41.79
CA ILE A 476 38.66 -7.81 41.45
C ILE A 476 38.96 -7.78 39.95
N ASP A 477 39.35 -8.91 39.36
CA ASP A 477 39.73 -8.97 37.95
C ASP A 477 38.51 -8.76 37.02
N ASP A 478 37.33 -9.29 37.39
CA ASP A 478 36.09 -9.06 36.64
C ASP A 478 35.59 -7.61 36.76
N LEU A 479 35.72 -6.99 37.95
CA LEU A 479 35.44 -5.56 38.13
C LEU A 479 36.40 -4.68 37.32
N VAL A 480 37.68 -5.02 37.25
CA VAL A 480 38.67 -4.32 36.43
C VAL A 480 38.32 -4.46 34.94
N TYR A 481 37.90 -5.64 34.49
CA TYR A 481 37.44 -5.87 33.12
C TYR A 481 36.18 -5.04 32.79
N TYR A 482 35.18 -5.03 33.68
CA TYR A 482 33.98 -4.21 33.54
C TYR A 482 34.29 -2.71 33.51
N MET A 483 35.20 -2.25 34.38
CA MET A 483 35.65 -0.86 34.41
C MET A 483 36.38 -0.46 33.13
N GLN A 484 37.19 -1.35 32.56
CA GLN A 484 37.88 -1.12 31.29
C GLN A 484 36.89 -1.06 30.12
N GLY A 485 35.87 -1.92 30.11
CA GLY A 485 34.76 -1.88 29.14
C GLY A 485 33.97 -0.56 29.22
N HIS A 486 33.67 -0.11 30.44
CA HIS A 486 33.01 1.19 30.66
C HIS A 486 33.88 2.38 30.23
N LYS A 487 35.21 2.30 30.43
CA LYS A 487 36.15 3.32 29.95
C LYS A 487 36.15 3.41 28.42
N ASN A 488 36.21 2.27 27.73
CA ASN A 488 36.17 2.20 26.27
C ASN A 488 34.84 2.72 25.70
N LEU A 489 33.71 2.40 26.36
CA LEU A 489 32.39 2.92 25.99
C LEU A 489 32.32 4.43 26.19
N ASN A 490 32.85 4.95 27.30
CA ASN A 490 32.88 6.38 27.57
C ASN A 490 33.76 7.12 26.56
N GLU A 491 34.93 6.58 26.20
CA GLU A 491 35.78 7.10 25.11
C GLU A 491 35.08 7.06 23.74
N GLY A 492 34.28 6.02 23.46
CA GLY A 492 33.41 5.95 22.29
C GLY A 492 32.33 7.04 22.28
N ILE A 493 31.69 7.29 23.43
CA ILE A 493 30.70 8.37 23.59
C ILE A 493 31.34 9.75 23.42
N GLN A 494 32.56 9.97 23.94
CA GLN A 494 33.28 11.24 23.75
C GLN A 494 33.68 11.44 22.28
N ARG A 495 34.12 10.38 21.58
CA ARG A 495 34.38 10.46 20.13
C ARG A 495 33.13 10.82 19.34
N MET A 496 32.01 10.17 19.61
CA MET A 496 30.73 10.50 18.96
C MET A 496 30.25 11.93 19.28
N LYS A 497 30.50 12.44 20.50
CA LYS A 497 30.20 13.84 20.85
C LYS A 497 31.03 14.83 20.03
N VAL A 498 32.33 14.58 19.88
CA VAL A 498 33.22 15.43 19.07
C VAL A 498 32.85 15.38 17.59
N GLU A 499 32.50 14.20 17.08
CA GLU A 499 32.04 14.02 15.70
C GLU A 499 30.70 14.74 15.47
N TRP A 500 29.76 14.62 16.40
CA TRP A 500 28.48 15.33 16.33
C TRP A 500 28.63 16.85 16.39
N GLN A 501 29.59 17.36 17.17
CA GLN A 501 29.90 18.80 17.20
C GLN A 501 30.52 19.30 15.88
N LYS A 502 31.32 18.47 15.21
CA LYS A 502 31.85 18.80 13.87
C LYS A 502 30.73 18.83 12.83
N ASP A 503 29.85 17.82 12.83
CA ASP A 503 28.70 17.78 11.95
C ASP A 503 27.75 18.97 12.17
N GLU A 504 27.58 19.39 13.44
CA GLU A 504 26.79 20.56 13.79
C GLU A 504 27.44 21.87 13.32
N GLN A 505 28.77 21.98 13.38
CA GLN A 505 29.51 23.12 12.81
C GLN A 505 29.38 23.17 11.28
N GLU A 506 29.63 22.06 10.59
CA GLU A 506 29.45 21.97 9.14
C GLU A 506 28.01 22.32 8.74
N TRP A 507 27.02 21.81 9.48
CA TRP A 507 25.62 22.12 9.24
C TRP A 507 25.30 23.61 9.42
N ASN A 508 25.89 24.26 10.42
CA ASN A 508 25.73 25.70 10.63
C ASN A 508 26.41 26.53 9.53
N GLU A 509 27.57 26.11 9.02
CA GLU A 509 28.22 26.73 7.87
C GLU A 509 27.37 26.61 6.60
N TYR A 510 26.81 25.42 6.34
CA TYR A 510 25.86 25.22 5.25
C TYR A 510 24.62 26.10 5.42
N LYS A 511 24.07 26.18 6.64
CA LYS A 511 22.88 26.99 6.93
C LYS A 511 23.13 28.47 6.62
N VAL A 512 24.25 29.04 7.05
CA VAL A 512 24.62 30.43 6.73
C VAL A 512 24.73 30.62 5.21
N SER A 513 25.40 29.70 4.50
CA SER A 513 25.51 29.76 3.03
C SER A 513 24.15 29.69 2.30
N TYR A 514 23.21 28.89 2.81
CA TYR A 514 21.86 28.81 2.24
C TYR A 514 21.02 30.05 2.57
N GLU A 515 21.18 30.64 3.77
CA GLU A 515 20.52 31.88 4.16
C GLU A 515 20.99 33.06 3.28
N GLU A 516 22.29 33.13 2.97
CA GLU A 516 22.84 34.09 1.99
C GLU A 516 22.24 33.91 0.59
N ARG A 517 22.20 32.67 0.05
CA ARG A 517 21.58 32.40 -1.27
C ARG A 517 20.08 32.71 -1.30
N ILE A 518 19.37 32.50 -0.19
CA ILE A 518 17.95 32.87 -0.08
C ILE A 518 17.81 34.40 -0.08
N SER A 519 18.72 35.12 0.57
CA SER A 519 18.77 36.58 0.55
C SER A 519 19.02 37.10 -0.87
N ASP A 520 20.00 36.54 -1.59
CA ASP A 520 20.29 36.89 -2.98
C ASP A 520 19.11 36.60 -3.90
N LEU A 521 18.45 35.45 -3.74
CA LEU A 521 17.25 35.10 -4.50
C LEU A 521 16.08 36.04 -4.18
N LYS A 522 15.95 36.52 -2.94
CA LYS A 522 14.95 37.54 -2.58
C LYS A 522 15.26 38.89 -3.22
N ILE A 523 16.53 39.28 -3.31
CA ILE A 523 16.97 40.49 -4.02
C ILE A 523 16.70 40.34 -5.52
N CYS A 524 17.03 39.19 -6.13
CA CYS A 524 16.70 38.89 -7.52
C CYS A 524 15.19 38.88 -7.77
N LEU A 525 14.39 38.34 -6.85
CA LEU A 525 12.93 38.34 -6.92
C LEU A 525 12.36 39.76 -6.76
N HIS A 526 12.94 40.59 -5.89
CA HIS A 526 12.56 41.99 -5.71
C HIS A 526 12.90 42.81 -6.95
N ASN A 527 14.09 42.61 -7.53
CA ASN A 527 14.52 43.25 -8.78
C ASN A 527 13.67 42.79 -9.97
N ALA A 528 13.34 41.49 -10.05
CA ALA A 528 12.44 40.94 -11.08
C ALA A 528 11.00 41.43 -10.93
N ARG A 529 10.55 41.70 -9.70
CA ARG A 529 9.25 42.34 -9.44
C ARG A 529 9.27 43.82 -9.81
N ALA A 530 10.36 44.53 -9.53
CA ALA A 530 10.54 45.93 -9.90
C ALA A 530 10.63 46.13 -11.43
N THR A 531 11.28 45.21 -12.16
CA THR A 531 11.31 45.22 -13.63
C THR A 531 9.96 44.80 -14.24
N GLY A 532 9.29 43.79 -13.67
CA GLY A 532 7.96 43.35 -14.11
C GLY A 532 6.83 44.38 -13.88
N THR A 533 6.97 45.27 -12.89
CA THR A 533 6.02 46.39 -12.70
C THR A 533 6.35 47.60 -13.57
N ASN A 534 7.62 47.85 -13.90
CA ASN A 534 7.98 48.99 -14.76
C ASN A 534 7.59 48.75 -16.22
N ASP A 535 7.69 47.52 -16.74
CA ASP A 535 7.34 47.24 -18.14
C ASP A 535 5.83 47.29 -18.42
N LEU A 536 4.98 46.93 -17.45
CA LEU A 536 3.52 47.00 -17.59
C LEU A 536 2.98 48.42 -17.40
N ILE A 537 3.54 49.19 -16.46
CA ILE A 537 3.16 50.60 -16.24
C ILE A 537 3.67 51.47 -17.40
N ASP A 538 4.89 51.25 -17.90
CA ASP A 538 5.39 51.93 -19.09
C ASP A 538 4.61 51.54 -20.36
N ALA A 539 4.22 50.26 -20.49
CA ALA A 539 3.41 49.82 -21.62
C ALA A 539 2.00 50.42 -21.58
N GLU A 540 1.40 50.52 -20.39
CA GLU A 540 0.09 51.15 -20.18
C GLU A 540 0.15 52.66 -20.41
N GLU A 541 1.22 53.35 -19.97
CA GLU A 541 1.39 54.79 -20.20
C GLU A 541 1.72 55.11 -21.68
N ARG A 542 2.52 54.27 -22.34
CA ARG A 542 2.77 54.35 -23.80
C ARG A 542 1.50 54.05 -24.60
N HIS A 543 0.69 53.07 -24.18
CA HIS A 543 -0.61 52.78 -24.80
C HIS A 543 -1.60 53.93 -24.60
N SER A 544 -1.69 54.49 -23.39
CA SER A 544 -2.59 55.61 -23.07
C SER A 544 -2.24 56.87 -23.86
N LYS A 545 -0.95 57.17 -24.06
CA LYS A 545 -0.48 58.27 -24.94
C LYS A 545 -0.79 58.00 -26.42
N LYS A 546 -0.63 56.76 -26.91
CA LYS A 546 -0.99 56.39 -28.29
C LYS A 546 -2.50 56.44 -28.54
N VAL A 547 -3.32 55.99 -27.59
CA VAL A 547 -4.78 56.05 -27.67
C VAL A 547 -5.27 57.50 -27.67
N LYS A 548 -4.73 58.38 -26.82
CA LYS A 548 -5.09 59.82 -26.85
C LYS A 548 -4.69 60.50 -28.16
N LYS A 549 -3.54 60.13 -28.75
CA LYS A 549 -3.10 60.65 -30.06
C LYS A 549 -3.95 60.13 -31.22
N LEU A 550 -4.40 58.88 -31.16
CA LEU A 550 -5.32 58.31 -32.16
C LEU A 550 -6.72 58.93 -32.05
N LEU A 551 -7.21 59.15 -30.83
CA LEU A 551 -8.49 59.84 -30.61
C LEU A 551 -8.46 61.29 -31.12
N SER A 552 -7.37 62.04 -30.91
CA SER A 552 -7.25 63.40 -31.45
C SER A 552 -7.20 63.41 -32.99
N VAL A 553 -6.53 62.44 -33.61
CA VAL A 553 -6.50 62.29 -35.07
C VAL A 553 -7.87 61.90 -35.63
N ILE A 554 -8.64 61.07 -34.92
CA ILE A 554 -10.03 60.71 -35.29
C ILE A 554 -10.96 61.92 -35.16
N GLU A 555 -10.79 62.75 -34.13
CA GLU A 555 -11.55 64.01 -33.95
C GLU A 555 -11.23 65.01 -35.08
N ASP A 556 -9.95 65.15 -35.45
CA ASP A 556 -9.49 66.01 -36.54
C ASP A 556 -9.95 65.53 -37.93
N LEU A 557 -10.05 64.22 -38.14
CA LEU A 557 -10.57 63.62 -39.37
C LEU A 557 -12.10 63.70 -39.47
N LYS A 558 -12.82 63.70 -38.34
CA LYS A 558 -14.28 63.94 -38.31
C LYS A 558 -14.65 65.39 -38.58
N ASN A 559 -13.76 66.33 -38.25
CA ASN A 559 -13.99 67.77 -38.41
C ASN A 559 -13.55 68.32 -39.78
N LYS A 560 -12.98 67.49 -40.67
CA LYS A 560 -12.59 67.88 -42.02
C LYS A 560 -13.42 67.12 -43.05
N ASP A 561 -14.52 67.74 -43.45
CA ASP A 561 -15.16 67.45 -44.72
C ASP A 561 -14.15 67.70 -45.87
N ASN A 562 -14.14 66.75 -46.81
CA ASN A 562 -13.50 66.76 -48.11
C ASN A 562 -12.08 66.17 -48.26
N ALA A 563 -12.10 65.01 -48.90
CA ALA A 563 -11.30 64.63 -50.07
C ALA A 563 -9.77 64.68 -49.96
N GLY A 564 -9.19 63.48 -49.86
CA GLY A 564 -7.92 63.17 -50.50
C GLY A 564 -6.74 62.97 -49.57
N ASP A 565 -6.71 61.85 -48.83
CA ASP A 565 -5.42 61.25 -48.43
C ASP A 565 -5.58 59.74 -48.16
N SER A 566 -5.88 58.96 -49.20
CA SER A 566 -5.98 57.48 -49.12
C SER A 566 -4.67 56.85 -48.62
N SER A 567 -3.53 57.50 -48.87
CA SER A 567 -2.20 57.02 -48.52
C SER A 567 -1.99 56.85 -47.02
N LYS A 568 -2.55 57.73 -46.17
CA LYS A 568 -2.41 57.63 -44.71
C LYS A 568 -3.31 56.57 -44.10
N VAL A 569 -4.46 56.32 -44.72
CA VAL A 569 -5.37 55.25 -44.28
C VAL A 569 -4.75 53.89 -44.59
N ASP A 570 -4.13 53.73 -45.77
CA ASP A 570 -3.44 52.50 -46.16
C ASP A 570 -2.20 52.20 -45.30
N GLU A 571 -1.47 53.24 -44.87
CA GLU A 571 -0.32 53.10 -43.97
C GLU A 571 -0.77 52.63 -42.56
N LEU A 572 -1.89 53.15 -42.06
CA LEU A 572 -2.48 52.76 -40.78
C LEU A 572 -3.10 51.35 -40.81
N ILE A 573 -3.69 50.94 -41.94
CA ILE A 573 -4.17 49.57 -42.15
C ILE A 573 -2.98 48.59 -42.13
N THR A 574 -1.88 48.94 -42.79
CA THR A 574 -0.66 48.10 -42.84
C THR A 574 -0.02 47.94 -41.45
N GLU A 575 0.05 49.01 -40.65
CA GLU A 575 0.52 48.93 -39.27
C GLU A 575 -0.41 48.06 -38.38
N ASN A 576 -1.73 48.14 -38.59
CA ASN A 576 -2.69 47.35 -37.83
C ASN A 576 -2.63 45.86 -38.19
N GLU A 577 -2.45 45.51 -39.46
CA GLU A 577 -2.25 44.11 -39.90
C GLU A 577 -0.96 43.50 -39.34
N ALA A 578 0.13 44.29 -39.29
CA ALA A 578 1.38 43.87 -38.67
C ALA A 578 1.24 43.64 -37.16
N PHE A 579 0.41 44.46 -36.48
CA PHE A 579 0.09 44.31 -35.07
C PHE A 579 -0.76 43.06 -34.79
N CYS A 580 -1.80 42.81 -35.60
CA CYS A 580 -2.62 41.60 -35.51
C CYS A 580 -1.80 40.32 -35.74
N LYS A 581 -0.83 40.33 -36.67
CA LYS A 581 0.11 39.20 -36.89
C LYS A 581 1.01 38.95 -35.67
N LYS A 582 1.48 39.99 -34.99
CA LYS A 582 2.28 39.84 -33.75
C LYS A 582 1.44 39.29 -32.59
N ILE A 583 0.18 39.69 -32.46
CA ILE A 583 -0.75 39.12 -31.48
C ILE A 583 -1.07 37.65 -31.80
N ALA A 584 -1.28 37.29 -33.07
CA ALA A 584 -1.50 35.91 -33.48
C ALA A 584 -0.29 35.00 -33.18
N CYS A 585 0.93 35.53 -33.35
CA CYS A 585 2.16 34.82 -33.02
C CYS A 585 2.33 34.64 -31.50
N ALA A 586 1.99 35.67 -30.70
CA ALA A 586 1.97 35.58 -29.24
C ALA A 586 0.88 34.63 -28.71
N ARG A 587 -0.26 34.51 -29.41
CA ARG A 587 -1.34 33.54 -29.14
C ARG A 587 -0.90 32.08 -29.27
N ASN A 588 0.10 31.79 -30.11
CA ASN A 588 0.59 30.43 -30.38
C ASN A 588 1.79 30.01 -29.51
N ALA A 589 2.44 30.96 -28.83
CA ALA A 589 3.69 30.72 -28.09
C ALA A 589 3.48 30.34 -26.59
N SER A 590 2.27 30.44 -26.04
CA SER A 590 2.01 30.12 -24.63
C SER A 590 0.61 29.52 -24.38
N PRO A 591 0.52 28.22 -24.05
CA PRO A 591 -0.73 27.54 -23.70
C PRO A 591 -1.42 28.12 -22.45
N ALA A 592 -0.68 28.83 -21.59
CA ALA A 592 -1.22 29.46 -20.38
C ALA A 592 -2.05 30.71 -20.70
N LEU A 593 -1.73 31.44 -21.77
CA LEU A 593 -2.47 32.64 -22.17
C LEU A 593 -3.80 32.30 -22.87
N GLN A 594 -3.85 31.18 -23.60
CA GLN A 594 -5.07 30.70 -24.26
C GLN A 594 -6.18 30.30 -23.27
N ARG A 595 -5.82 29.81 -22.08
CA ARG A 595 -6.78 29.43 -21.02
C ARG A 595 -7.41 30.64 -20.35
N THR A 596 -6.68 31.74 -20.21
CA THR A 596 -7.19 32.97 -19.57
C THR A 596 -8.18 33.70 -20.48
N ILE A 597 -8.01 33.61 -21.81
CA ILE A 597 -8.91 34.27 -22.78
C ILE A 597 -10.19 33.46 -23.03
N ARG A 598 -10.13 32.12 -23.06
CA ARG A 598 -11.34 31.28 -23.19
C ARG A 598 -12.30 31.31 -22.00
N GLY A 599 -11.86 31.86 -20.86
CA GLY A 599 -12.75 32.13 -19.72
C GLY A 599 -13.30 33.56 -19.69
N ALA A 600 -12.86 34.42 -20.61
CA ALA A 600 -13.24 35.84 -20.68
C ALA A 600 -13.98 36.22 -21.98
N GLU A 601 -13.89 35.40 -23.03
CA GLU A 601 -14.88 35.34 -24.14
C GLU A 601 -16.10 34.53 -23.69
#